data_AF-A0A350XFN1-F1
#
_entry.id   AF-A0A350XFN1-F1
#
_cell.length_a   1.000
_cell.length_b   1.000
_cell.length_c   1.000
_cell.angle_alpha   90.00
_cell.angle_beta   90.00
_cell.angle_gamma   90.00
#
_symmetry.space_group_name_H-M   'P 1'
#
loop_
_entity.id
_entity.type
_entity.pdbx_description
1 polymer ?
#
loop_
_entity_poly.entity_id
_entity_poly.type
_entity_poly.pdbx_seq_one_letter_code
_entity_poly.pdbx_strand_id
1 'polypeptide(L)' 'MEALHQLIRLNYTRLSEDIQAELTFLGELAELTDDERFRQSIAEVIYSLNELSDTLNLQRRYLSASLK' A
#
# COMPACT_ATOMS: atom_id res chain seq x y z
N MET A 1 6.11 -15.41 20.53
CA MET A 1 5.47 -14.14 20.12
C MET A 1 6.37 -13.29 19.23
N GLU A 2 7.65 -13.10 19.57
CA GLU A 2 8.58 -12.30 18.77
C GLU A 2 8.74 -12.78 17.31
N ALA A 3 8.90 -14.09 17.08
CA ALA A 3 8.96 -14.66 15.73
C ALA A 3 7.68 -14.41 14.90
N LEU A 4 6.50 -14.43 15.54
CA LEU A 4 5.24 -14.10 14.87
C LEU A 4 5.17 -12.61 14.50
N HIS A 5 5.57 -11.71 15.41
CA HIS A 5 5.64 -10.28 15.11
C HIS A 5 6.62 -9.97 13.97
N GLN A 6 7.78 -10.65 13.94
CA GLN A 6 8.75 -10.51 12.85
C GLN A 6 8.18 -10.99 11.51
N LEU A 7 7.48 -12.13 11.49
CA LEU A 7 6.82 -12.65 10.29
C LEU A 7 5.74 -11.69 9.77
N ILE A 8 4.89 -11.16 10.68
CA ILE A 8 3.85 -10.19 10.30
C ILE A 8 4.48 -8.92 9.73
N ARG A 9 5.53 -8.39 10.37
CA ARG A 9 6.26 -7.21 9.87
C ARG A 9 6.86 -7.44 8.49
N LEU A 10 7.46 -8.60 8.24
CA LEU A 10 8.02 -8.96 6.93
C LEU A 10 6.93 -8.96 5.86
N ASN A 11 5.77 -9.57 6.14
CA ASN A 11 4.66 -9.58 5.20
C ASN A 11 4.10 -8.18 4.93
N TYR A 12 4.00 -7.31 5.95
CA TYR A 12 3.58 -5.92 5.74
C TYR A 12 4.58 -5.11 4.93
N THR A 13 5.89 -5.35 5.09
CA THR A 13 6.90 -4.73 4.22
C THR A 13 6.70 -5.16 2.77
N ARG A 14 6.55 -6.47 2.50
CA ARG A 14 6.33 -6.98 1.14
C ARG A 14 5.06 -6.41 0.50
N LEU A 15 3.94 -6.39 1.23
CA LEU A 15 2.70 -5.79 0.75
C LEU A 15 2.85 -4.30 0.46
N SER A 16 3.61 -3.56 1.29
CA SER A 16 3.88 -2.15 1.04
C SER A 16 4.70 -1.92 -0.23
N GLU A 17 5.64 -2.82 -0.55
CA GLU A 17 6.42 -2.77 -1.78
C GLU A 17 5.54 -3.05 -3.01
N ASP A 18 4.66 -4.06 -2.93
CA ASP A 18 3.72 -4.40 -4.00
C ASP A 18 2.72 -3.25 -4.25
N ILE A 19 2.17 -2.64 -3.19
CA ILE A 19 1.29 -1.47 -3.30
C ILE A 19 2.01 -0.30 -3.96
N GLN A 20 3.27 -0.04 -3.60
CA GLN A 20 4.04 1.05 -4.19
C GLN A 20 4.28 0.83 -5.69
N ALA A 21 4.56 -0.40 -6.10
CA ALA A 21 4.70 -0.75 -7.51
C ALA A 21 3.39 -0.54 -8.28
N GLU A 22 2.26 -0.96 -7.70
CA GLU A 22 0.94 -0.77 -8.29
C GLU A 22 0.57 0.72 -8.41
N LEU A 23 0.85 1.53 -7.39
CA LEU A 23 0.62 2.97 -7.43
C LEU A 23 1.41 3.65 -8.55
N THR A 24 2.67 3.26 -8.76
CA THR A 24 3.48 3.75 -9.89
C THR A 24 2.87 3.35 -11.22
N PHE A 25 2.51 2.08 -11.39
CA PHE A 25 1.87 1.59 -12.62
C PHE A 25 0.56 2.31 -12.93
N LEU A 26 -0.32 2.46 -11.94
CA LEU A 26 -1.61 3.14 -12.10
C LEU A 26 -1.43 4.64 -12.41
N GLY A 27 -0.44 5.29 -11.79
CA GLY A 27 -0.09 6.67 -12.11
C GLY A 27 0.32 6.84 -13.57
N GLU A 28 1.22 5.99 -14.06
CA GLU A 28 1.64 5.98 -15.47
C GLU A 28 0.47 5.65 -16.41
N LEU A 29 -0.37 4.67 -16.06
CA LEU A 29 -1.53 4.28 -16.86
C LEU A 29 -2.56 5.41 -16.99
N ALA A 30 -2.77 6.19 -15.94
CA ALA A 30 -3.68 7.34 -15.96
C ALA A 30 -3.19 8.46 -16.90
N GLU A 31 -1.88 8.58 -17.10
CA GLU A 31 -1.30 9.56 -18.03
C GLU A 31 -1.41 9.12 -19.50
N LEU A 32 -1.53 7.82 -19.78
CA LEU A 32 -1.59 7.26 -21.13
C LEU A 32 -2.98 7.31 -21.77
N THR A 33 -4.00 7.71 -21.01
CA THR A 33 -5.40 7.67 -21.45
C THR A 33 -6.04 9.05 -21.46
N ASP A 34 -6.79 9.33 -22.52
CA ASP A 34 -7.62 10.53 -22.65
C ASP A 34 -9.05 10.32 -22.12
N ASP A 35 -9.40 9.11 -21.69
CA ASP A 35 -10.71 8.81 -21.13
C ASP A 35 -10.79 9.28 -19.67
N GLU A 36 -11.49 10.39 -19.46
CA GLU A 36 -11.70 10.99 -18.15
C GLU A 36 -12.37 10.03 -17.15
N ARG A 37 -13.31 9.19 -17.60
CA ARG A 37 -13.99 8.25 -16.70
C ARG A 37 -13.02 7.17 -16.24
N PHE A 38 -12.18 6.70 -17.15
CA PHE A 38 -11.15 5.73 -16.82
C PHE A 38 -10.10 6.32 -15.87
N ARG A 39 -9.66 7.58 -16.08
CA ARG A 39 -8.79 8.29 -15.14
C ARG A 39 -9.41 8.41 -13.75
N GLN A 40 -10.70 8.73 -13.68
CA GLN A 40 -11.41 8.82 -12.40
C GLN A 40 -11.45 7.46 -11.68
N SER A 41 -11.72 6.37 -12.41
CA SER A 41 -11.66 5.02 -11.84
C SER A 41 -10.26 4.65 -11.33
N ILE A 42 -9.20 5.02 -12.05
CA ILE A 42 -7.82 4.81 -11.57
C ILE A 42 -7.55 5.64 -10.31
N ALA A 43 -8.00 6.89 -10.27
CA ALA A 43 -7.82 7.76 -9.10
C ALA A 43 -8.48 7.20 -7.84
N GLU A 44 -9.66 6.58 -7.98
CA GLU A 44 -10.34 5.89 -6.87
C GLU A 44 -9.52 4.70 -6.36
N VAL A 45 -8.95 3.90 -7.26
CA VAL A 45 -8.08 2.77 -6.90
C VAL A 45 -6.80 3.26 -6.19
N ILE A 46 -6.15 4.30 -6.73
CA ILE A 46 -4.98 4.93 -6.10
C ILE A 46 -5.32 5.41 -4.69
N TYR A 47 -6.48 6.04 -4.50
CA TYR A 47 -6.94 6.49 -3.19
C TYR A 47 -7.08 5.31 -2.21
N SER A 48 -7.75 4.23 -2.60
CA SER A 48 -7.91 3.04 -1.75
C SER A 48 -6.58 2.36 -1.43
N LEU A 49 -5.64 2.30 -2.38
CA LEU A 49 -4.30 1.73 -2.16
C LEU A 49 -3.48 2.56 -1.17
N ASN A 50 -3.59 3.89 -1.23
CA ASN A 50 -2.95 4.77 -0.24
C ASN A 50 -3.51 4.55 1.17
N GLU A 51 -4.84 4.45 1.34
CA GLU A 51 -5.46 4.14 2.64
C GLU A 51 -5.00 2.78 3.20
N LEU A 52 -4.87 1.78 2.34
CA LEU A 52 -4.34 0.47 2.71
C LEU A 52 -2.87 0.57 3.16
N SER A 53 -2.04 1.31 2.41
CA SER A 53 -0.63 1.53 2.74
C SER A 53 -0.47 2.21 4.11
N ASP A 54 -1.29 3.23 4.39
CA ASP A 54 -1.30 3.92 5.68
C ASP A 54 -1.69 2.98 6.83
N THR A 55 -2.69 2.13 6.61
CA THR A 55 -3.13 1.12 7.58
C THR A 55 -2.01 0.12 7.88
N LEU A 56 -1.35 -0.41 6.86
CA LEU A 56 -0.21 -1.34 7.03
C LEU A 56 0.95 -0.67 7.77
N ASN A 57 1.24 0.60 7.46
CA ASN A 57 2.27 1.38 8.15
C ASN A 57 1.94 1.57 9.63
N LEU A 58 0.68 1.87 9.97
CA LEU A 58 0.23 2.00 11.34
C LEU A 58 0.39 0.68 12.11
N GLN A 59 -0.04 -0.45 11.52
CA GLN A 59 0.10 -1.77 12.13
C GLN A 59 1.57 -2.14 12.36
N ARG A 60 2.45 -1.84 11.39
CA ARG A 60 3.91 -2.04 11.53
C ARG A 60 4.50 -1.26 12.69
N ARG A 61 4.04 -0.01 12.93
CA ARG A 61 4.45 0.81 14.07
C ARG A 61 3.99 0.21 15.39
N TYR A 62 2.74 -0.26 15.49
CA TYR A 62 2.24 -0.92 16.70
C TYR A 62 3.02 -2.18 17.04
N LEU A 63 3.32 -3.03 16.06
CA LEU A 63 4.13 -4.24 16.26
C LEU A 63 5.58 -3.94 16.67
N SER A 64 6.09 -2.78 16.30
CA SER A 64 7.44 -2.34 16.69
C SER A 64 7.46 -1.73 18.09
N ALA A 65 6.35 -1.11 18.51
CA ALA A 65 6.18 -0.56 19.85
C ALA A 65 5.90 -1.65 20.90
N SER A 66 5.23 -2.76 20.53
CA SER A 66 4.92 -3.87 21.44
C SER A 66 6.10 -4.77 21.80
N LEU A 67 7.25 -4.56 21.17
CA LEU A 67 8.50 -5.29 21.44
C LEU A 67 9.44 -4.55 22.42
N LYS A 68 9.06 -3.36 22.88
CA LYS A 68 9.75 -2.60 23.93
C LYS A 68 9.04 -2.80 25.26
#